data_AF-A0A530M3Z0-F1
#
_entry.id   AF-A0A530M3Z0-F1
#
_cell.length_a   1.000
_cell.length_b   1.000
_cell.length_c   1.000
_cell.angle_alpha   90.00
_cell.angle_beta   90.00
_cell.angle_gamma   90.00
#
_symmetry.space_group_name_H-M   'P 1'
#
loop_
_entity.id
_entity.type
_entity.pdbx_description
1 polymer ?
#
loop_
_entity_poly.entity_id
_entity_poly.type
_entity_poly.pdbx_seq_one_letter_code
_entity_poly.pdbx_strand_id
1 'polypeptide(L)'
;IETYLSAEHRDNPGKGCASAALLPEIARQPPETRALYAERVQSLVRQIAEALPQTNDPEGAALGMFATLIGTLQLARAVEGTELSGRILAAG
;
A
#
# COMPACT_ATOMS: atom_id res chain seq x y z
N ILE A 1 6.75 -4.26 -8.33
CA ILE A 1 5.30 -4.45 -8.07
C ILE A 1 5.02 -5.90 -7.69
N GLU A 2 5.47 -6.87 -8.49
CA GLU A 2 5.29 -8.32 -8.24
C GLU A 2 5.67 -8.77 -6.82
N THR A 3 6.82 -8.31 -6.29
CA THR A 3 7.23 -8.63 -4.91
C THR A 3 6.22 -8.11 -3.87
N TYR A 4 5.64 -6.94 -4.11
CA TYR A 4 4.67 -6.32 -3.20
C TYR A 4 3.30 -7.01 -3.29
N LEU A 5 2.81 -7.31 -4.50
CA LEU A 5 1.53 -8.00 -4.72
C LEU A 5 1.74 -9.50 -4.88
N SER A 6 2.29 -10.12 -3.84
CA SER A 6 2.61 -11.54 -3.80
C SER A 6 1.80 -12.27 -2.71
N ALA A 7 1.65 -13.58 -2.87
CA ALA A 7 1.09 -14.43 -1.81
C ALA A 7 1.94 -14.34 -0.52
N GLU A 8 3.27 -14.28 -0.65
CA GLU A 8 4.16 -14.11 0.50
C GLU A 8 3.82 -12.85 1.31
N HIS A 9 3.62 -11.70 0.65
CA HIS A 9 3.26 -10.47 1.34
C HIS A 9 1.82 -10.48 1.85
N ARG A 10 0.89 -11.09 1.11
CA ARG A 10 -0.51 -11.28 1.57
C ARG A 10 -0.53 -12.04 2.90
N ASP A 11 0.20 -13.16 2.97
CA ASP A 11 0.18 -14.13 4.06
C ASP A 11 1.00 -13.67 5.28
N ASN A 12 1.87 -12.67 5.11
CA ASN A 12 2.76 -12.17 6.17
C ASN A 12 2.53 -10.66 6.47
N PRO A 13 1.35 -10.25 6.98
CA PRO A 13 1.03 -8.84 7.23
C PRO A 13 1.99 -8.14 8.20
N GLY A 14 2.60 -8.89 9.14
CA GLY A 14 3.55 -8.35 10.12
C GLY A 14 4.98 -8.15 9.59
N LYS A 15 5.30 -8.60 8.37
CA LYS A 15 6.66 -8.51 7.78
C LYS A 15 6.72 -7.59 6.56
N GLY A 16 5.64 -6.89 6.26
CA GLY A 16 5.48 -6.13 5.04
C GLY A 16 5.08 -4.67 5.25
N CYS A 17 4.28 -4.14 4.34
CA CYS A 17 3.83 -2.75 4.39
C CYS A 17 2.88 -2.53 5.57
N ALA A 18 3.32 -1.75 6.55
CA ALA A 18 2.51 -1.37 7.71
C ALA A 18 1.20 -0.69 7.31
N SER A 19 1.19 0.14 6.25
CA SER A 19 -0.03 0.78 5.76
C SER A 19 -1.06 -0.23 5.28
N ALA A 20 -0.64 -1.29 4.57
CA ALA A 20 -1.54 -2.35 4.14
C ALA A 20 -2.09 -3.20 5.31
N ALA A 21 -1.42 -3.20 6.47
CA ALA A 21 -1.83 -3.96 7.64
C ALA A 21 -2.63 -3.15 8.67
N LEU A 22 -2.34 -1.84 8.83
CA LEU A 22 -2.73 -1.05 10.01
C LEU A 22 -3.43 0.29 9.70
N LEU A 23 -3.70 0.61 8.42
CA LEU A 23 -4.34 1.89 8.06
C LEU A 23 -5.63 2.19 8.84
N PRO A 24 -6.57 1.23 9.03
CA PRO A 24 -7.76 1.45 9.85
C PRO A 24 -7.47 1.80 11.31
N GLU A 25 -6.43 1.23 11.89
CA GLU A 25 -5.98 1.48 13.27
C GLU A 25 -5.31 2.85 13.38
N ILE A 26 -4.43 3.18 12.41
CA ILE A 26 -3.74 4.48 12.32
C ILE A 26 -4.76 5.62 12.20
N ALA A 27 -5.82 5.43 11.42
CA ALA A 27 -6.87 6.44 11.24
C ALA A 27 -7.59 6.82 12.55
N ARG A 28 -7.58 5.92 13.54
CA ARG A 28 -8.20 6.11 14.87
C ARG A 28 -7.23 6.60 15.94
N GLN A 29 -5.95 6.80 15.61
CA GLN A 29 -4.94 7.32 16.54
C GLN A 29 -5.10 8.84 16.79
N PRO A 30 -4.51 9.38 17.87
CA PRO A 30 -4.49 10.81 18.15
C PRO A 30 -3.93 11.65 16.98
N PRO A 31 -4.31 12.93 16.86
CA PRO A 31 -3.86 13.82 15.79
C PRO A 31 -2.34 13.83 15.59
N GLU A 32 -1.56 13.78 16.66
CA GLU A 32 -0.10 13.80 16.65
C GLU A 32 0.47 12.57 15.93
N THR A 33 -0.12 11.40 16.18
CA THR A 33 0.30 10.15 15.52
C THR A 33 -0.05 10.16 14.03
N ARG A 34 -1.24 10.68 13.68
CA ARG A 34 -1.66 10.80 12.28
C ARG A 34 -0.83 11.83 11.51
N ALA A 35 -0.41 12.91 12.16
CA ALA A 35 0.49 13.91 11.58
C ALA A 35 1.86 13.29 11.26
N LEU A 36 2.45 12.56 12.21
CA LEU A 36 3.71 11.85 11.99
C LEU A 36 3.57 10.82 10.84
N TYR A 37 2.45 10.09 10.78
CA TYR A 37 2.19 9.17 9.68
C TYR A 37 2.11 9.89 8.33
N ALA A 38 1.44 11.05 8.27
CA ALA A 38 1.32 11.84 7.04
C ALA A 38 2.70 12.29 6.52
N GLU A 39 3.59 12.75 7.40
CA GLU A 39 4.97 13.11 7.05
C GLU A 39 5.75 11.91 6.47
N ARG A 40 5.59 10.73 7.09
CA ARG A 40 6.22 9.50 6.60
C ARG A 40 5.69 9.08 5.24
N VAL A 41 4.38 9.15 5.02
CA VAL A 41 3.76 8.86 3.72
C VAL A 41 4.28 9.83 2.66
N GLN A 42 4.38 11.12 2.96
CA GLN A 42 4.89 12.11 2.01
C GLN A 42 6.35 11.82 1.62
N SER A 43 7.19 11.44 2.58
CA SER A 43 8.57 11.03 2.29
C SER A 43 8.65 9.79 1.41
N LEU A 44 7.81 8.78 1.66
CA LEU A 44 7.75 7.56 0.85
C LEU A 44 7.25 7.85 -0.58
N VAL A 45 6.22 8.68 -0.71
CA VAL A 45 5.65 9.09 -2.00
C VAL A 45 6.70 9.77 -2.87
N ARG A 46 7.51 10.68 -2.30
CA ARG A 46 8.60 11.33 -3.04
C ARG A 46 9.62 10.31 -3.56
N GLN A 47 10.00 9.34 -2.73
CA GLN A 47 10.92 8.26 -3.14
C GLN A 47 10.32 7.40 -4.27
N ILE A 48 9.02 7.10 -4.21
CA ILE A 48 8.34 6.37 -5.29
C ILE A 48 8.32 7.23 -6.56
N ALA A 49 7.99 8.51 -6.44
CA ALA A 49 7.91 9.44 -7.58
C ALA A 49 9.24 9.55 -8.33
N GLU A 50 10.38 9.53 -7.64
CA GLU A 50 11.72 9.51 -8.24
C GLU A 50 11.98 8.27 -9.10
N ALA A 51 11.32 7.14 -8.80
CA ALA A 51 11.46 5.90 -9.53
C ALA A 51 10.44 5.74 -10.68
N LEU A 52 9.47 6.64 -10.80
CA LEU A 52 8.44 6.60 -11.84
C LEU A 52 8.90 7.30 -13.12
N PRO A 53 8.36 6.92 -14.30
CA PRO A 53 8.55 7.69 -15.52
C PRO A 53 8.10 9.13 -15.35
N GLN A 54 8.72 10.04 -16.11
CA GLN A 54 8.36 11.46 -16.05
C GLN A 54 6.90 11.68 -16.42
N THR A 55 6.16 12.33 -15.53
CA THR A 55 4.78 12.75 -15.74
C THR A 55 4.62 14.22 -15.35
N ASN A 56 3.47 14.82 -15.67
CA ASN A 56 3.16 16.19 -15.24
C ASN A 56 2.91 16.30 -13.72
N ASP A 57 2.65 15.18 -13.04
CA ASP A 57 2.45 15.09 -11.60
C ASP A 57 3.01 13.77 -11.04
N PRO A 58 4.33 13.68 -10.81
CA PRO A 58 4.98 12.46 -10.34
C PRO A 58 4.52 12.05 -8.93
N GLU A 59 4.27 13.00 -8.03
CA GLU A 59 3.78 12.71 -6.68
C GLU A 59 2.34 12.17 -6.70
N GLY A 60 1.46 12.74 -7.54
CA GLY A 60 0.11 12.22 -7.73
C GLY A 60 0.09 10.80 -8.30
N ALA A 61 0.96 10.51 -9.28
CA ALA A 61 1.13 9.16 -9.81
C ALA A 61 1.63 8.17 -8.73
N ALA A 62 2.60 8.58 -7.92
CA ALA A 62 3.11 7.79 -6.81
C ALA A 62 2.04 7.54 -5.72
N LEU A 63 1.24 8.54 -5.38
CA LEU A 63 0.10 8.41 -4.46
C LEU A 63 -0.93 7.40 -4.98
N GLY A 64 -1.30 7.50 -6.25
CA GLY A 64 -2.23 6.57 -6.88
C GLY A 64 -1.71 5.12 -6.84
N MET A 65 -0.45 4.93 -7.24
CA MET A 65 0.21 3.62 -7.15
C MET A 65 0.24 3.08 -5.72
N PHE A 66 0.63 3.91 -4.74
CA PHE A 66 0.70 3.50 -3.34
C PHE A 66 -0.66 3.09 -2.80
N ALA A 67 -1.72 3.86 -3.09
CA ALA A 67 -3.09 3.55 -2.71
C ALA A 67 -3.58 2.24 -3.34
N THR A 68 -3.33 2.04 -4.65
CA THR A 68 -3.70 0.79 -5.35
C THR A 68 -3.00 -0.42 -4.75
N LEU A 69 -1.69 -0.36 -4.53
CA LEU A 69 -0.93 -1.47 -3.96
C LEU A 69 -1.47 -1.90 -2.58
N ILE A 70 -1.74 -0.93 -1.71
CA ILE A 70 -2.30 -1.15 -0.37
C ILE A 70 -3.69 -1.79 -0.48
N GLY A 71 -4.58 -1.18 -1.28
CA GLY A 71 -5.96 -1.63 -1.42
C GLY A 71 -6.06 -3.03 -2.01
N THR A 72 -5.27 -3.32 -3.06
CA THR A 72 -5.18 -4.66 -3.66
C THR A 72 -4.77 -5.70 -2.62
N LEU A 73 -3.75 -5.42 -1.82
CA LEU A 73 -3.27 -6.35 -0.82
C LEU A 73 -4.31 -6.57 0.30
N GLN A 74 -4.99 -5.52 0.73
CA GLN A 74 -6.07 -5.60 1.72
C GLN A 74 -7.26 -6.42 1.21
N LEU A 75 -7.69 -6.19 -0.04
CA LEU A 75 -8.75 -6.97 -0.68
C LEU A 75 -8.35 -8.44 -0.82
N ALA A 76 -7.12 -8.73 -1.25
CA ALA A 76 -6.62 -10.10 -1.37
C ALA A 76 -6.60 -10.85 -0.03
N ARG A 77 -6.24 -10.18 1.06
CA ARG A 77 -6.29 -10.73 2.43
C ARG A 77 -7.72 -10.98 2.90
N ALA A 78 -8.65 -10.09 2.58
CA ALA A 78 -10.05 -10.24 3.00
C ALA A 78 -10.73 -11.49 2.43
N VAL A 79 -10.23 -12.03 1.30
CA VAL A 79 -10.75 -13.23 0.65
C VAL A 79 -9.72 -14.35 0.53
N GLU A 80 -8.72 -14.36 1.43
CA GLU A 80 -7.68 -15.40 1.50
C GLU A 80 -8.27 -16.83 1.50
N GLY A 81 -7.56 -17.78 0.89
CA GLY A 81 -8.01 -19.17 0.75
C GLY A 81 -8.92 -19.42 -0.47
N THR A 82 -9.27 -18.38 -1.22
CA THR A 82 -10.08 -18.47 -2.45
C THR A 82 -9.26 -18.16 -3.71
N GLU A 83 -9.72 -18.64 -4.87
CA GLU A 83 -9.14 -18.25 -6.17
C GLU A 83 -9.22 -16.74 -6.42
N LEU A 84 -10.25 -16.07 -5.86
CA LEU A 84 -10.43 -14.63 -5.99
C LEU A 84 -9.25 -13.86 -5.37
N SER A 85 -8.67 -14.35 -4.26
CA SER A 85 -7.51 -13.72 -3.62
C SER A 85 -6.33 -13.60 -4.59
N GLY A 86 -5.99 -14.69 -5.30
CA GLY A 86 -4.92 -14.69 -6.29
C GLY A 86 -5.25 -13.80 -7.50
N ARG A 87 -6.52 -13.80 -7.94
CA ARG A 87 -6.97 -12.91 -9.03
C ARG A 87 -6.87 -11.44 -8.68
N ILE A 88 -7.15 -11.05 -7.44
CA ILE A 88 -6.98 -9.67 -6.97
C ILE A 88 -5.51 -9.28 -7.01
N LEU A 89 -4.60 -10.11 -6.48
CA LEU A 89 -3.15 -9.84 -6.52
C LEU A 89 -2.63 -9.67 -7.94
N ALA A 90 -3.11 -10.47 -8.90
CA ALA A 90 -2.69 -10.39 -10.30
C ALA A 90 -3.29 -9.19 -11.07
N ALA A 91 -4.37 -8.59 -10.58
CA ALA A 91 -5.07 -7.49 -11.25
C ALA A 91 -4.59 -6.10 -10.82
N GLY A 92 -3.96 -5.99 -9.65
CA GLY A 92 -3.35 -4.74 -9.17
C GLY A 92 -1.90 -4.58 -9.61
#